data_AF-A0A9D6S538-F1
#
_entry.id   AF-A0A9D6S538-F1
#
_cell.length_a   1.000
_cell.length_b   1.000
_cell.length_c   1.000
_cell.angle_alpha   90.00
_cell.angle_beta   90.00
_cell.angle_gamma   90.00
#
_symmetry.space_group_name_H-M   'P 1'
#
loop_
_entity.id
_entity.type
_entity.pdbx_description
1 polymer ?
#
loop_
_entity_poly.entity_id
_entity_poly.type
_entity_poly.pdbx_seq_one_letter_code
_entity_poly.pdbx_strand_id
1 'polypeptide(L)'
;MTNTFDDFLKFVNSQKEVSLAIAKNETELAQLASNLEEHKFRQAVDTSDLFKQITQPSKSFFIAKESLSKDMYDFAVQYPTGQVEIYDKFNLKSQIVTPSYKDVAVVFLITKDDLKKAQEAGFMLLEQVGITYQN
;
A
#
# COMPACT_ATOMS: atom_id res chain seq x y z
N MET A 1 6.73 14.83 -20.43
CA MET A 1 5.44 14.77 -19.72
C MET A 1 5.76 14.61 -18.25
N THR A 2 5.45 15.62 -17.43
CA THR A 2 5.64 15.53 -15.98
C THR A 2 4.47 14.71 -15.45
N ASN A 3 4.68 13.44 -15.10
CA ASN A 3 3.64 12.64 -14.47
C ASN A 3 3.34 13.28 -13.11
N THR A 4 2.17 13.89 -12.98
CA THR A 4 1.75 14.51 -11.72
C THR A 4 1.23 13.46 -10.76
N PHE A 5 1.17 13.77 -9.47
CA PHE A 5 0.55 12.89 -8.49
C PHE A 5 -0.93 12.64 -8.81
N ASP A 6 -1.64 13.64 -9.33
CA ASP A 6 -3.04 13.50 -9.76
C ASP A 6 -3.20 12.51 -10.92
N ASP A 7 -2.22 12.46 -11.83
CA ASP A 7 -2.23 11.47 -12.91
C ASP A 7 -2.02 10.07 -12.35
N PHE A 8 -1.12 9.89 -11.38
CA PHE A 8 -0.98 8.63 -10.65
C PHE A 8 -2.30 8.19 -10.03
N LEU A 9 -3.02 9.09 -9.34
CA LEU A 9 -4.30 8.78 -8.68
C LEU A 9 -5.42 8.36 -9.64
N LYS A 10 -5.36 8.72 -10.93
CA LYS A 10 -6.33 8.25 -11.92
C LYS A 10 -6.17 6.76 -12.21
N PHE A 11 -4.96 6.22 -12.07
CA PHE A 11 -4.67 4.84 -12.44
C PHE A 11 -4.69 3.88 -11.25
N VAL A 12 -4.57 4.34 -10.00
CA VAL A 12 -4.55 3.43 -8.82
C VAL A 12 -5.90 2.76 -8.52
N ASN A 13 -7.01 3.25 -9.08
CA ASN A 13 -8.33 2.69 -8.80
C ASN A 13 -8.54 1.35 -9.51
N SER A 14 -9.12 0.40 -8.79
CA SER A 14 -9.44 -0.95 -9.24
C SER A 14 -8.27 -1.78 -9.76
N GLN A 15 -7.07 -1.50 -9.22
CA GLN A 15 -5.87 -2.26 -9.55
C GLN A 15 -5.84 -3.59 -8.80
N LYS A 16 -5.30 -4.61 -9.46
CA LYS A 16 -5.05 -5.93 -8.84
C LYS A 16 -3.75 -5.98 -8.06
N GLU A 17 -2.90 -4.96 -8.23
CA GLU A 17 -1.62 -4.83 -7.55
C GLU A 17 -1.66 -3.63 -6.62
N VAL A 18 -0.90 -3.72 -5.52
CA VAL A 18 -0.70 -2.57 -4.64
C VAL A 18 0.08 -1.50 -5.41
N SER A 19 -0.39 -0.26 -5.39
CA SER A 19 0.32 0.87 -5.97
C SER A 19 1.35 1.41 -4.98
N LEU A 20 2.44 2.00 -5.47
CA LEU A 20 3.53 2.52 -4.64
C LEU A 20 3.77 4.00 -4.96
N ALA A 21 3.94 4.84 -3.94
CA ALA A 21 4.46 6.19 -4.10
C ALA A 21 5.71 6.38 -3.24
N ILE A 22 6.80 6.80 -3.88
CA ILE A 22 8.12 6.90 -3.28
C ILE A 22 8.45 8.37 -3.05
N ALA A 23 8.56 8.76 -1.78
CA ALA A 23 8.96 10.09 -1.35
C ALA A 23 10.49 10.21 -1.24
N LYS A 24 11.05 11.37 -1.58
CA LYS A 24 12.48 11.66 -1.40
C LYS A 24 12.88 11.80 0.06
N ASN A 25 11.97 12.22 0.93
CA ASN A 25 12.18 12.47 2.35
C ASN A 25 10.84 12.52 3.11
N GLU A 26 10.90 12.62 4.43
CA GLU A 26 9.74 12.71 5.33
C GLU A 26 8.80 13.88 5.02
N THR A 27 9.33 15.03 4.57
CA THR A 27 8.50 16.19 4.21
C THR A 27 7.63 15.89 2.99
N GLU A 28 8.20 15.27 1.96
CA GLU A 28 7.43 14.84 0.79
C GLU A 28 6.50 13.67 1.13
N LEU A 29 6.90 12.76 2.02
CA LEU A 29 6.06 11.67 2.50
C LEU A 29 4.77 12.20 3.14
N ALA A 30 4.90 13.19 4.03
CA ALA A 30 3.76 13.86 4.67
C ALA A 30 2.88 14.60 3.64
N GLN A 31 3.49 15.21 2.63
CA GLN A 31 2.75 15.87 1.55
C GLN A 31 1.94 14.86 0.71
N LEU A 32 2.54 13.73 0.33
CA LEU A 32 1.86 12.67 -0.40
C LEU A 32 0.70 12.06 0.42
N ALA A 33 0.90 11.88 1.73
CA ALA A 33 -0.16 11.43 2.63
C ALA A 33 -1.33 12.43 2.68
N SER A 34 -1.04 13.73 2.86
CA SER A 34 -2.06 14.77 2.83
C SER A 34 -2.84 14.79 1.51
N ASN A 35 -2.15 14.66 0.37
CA ASN A 35 -2.81 14.59 -0.93
C ASN A 35 -3.72 13.36 -1.05
N LEU A 36 -3.31 12.20 -0.53
CA LEU A 36 -4.16 11.00 -0.52
C LEU A 36 -5.43 11.22 0.31
N GLU A 37 -5.31 11.85 1.48
CA GLU A 37 -6.45 12.18 2.35
C GLU A 37 -7.44 13.14 1.68
N GLU A 38 -6.95 14.17 0.98
CA GLU A 38 -7.76 15.09 0.18
C GLU A 38 -8.58 14.32 -0.88
N HIS A 39 -7.99 13.27 -1.45
CA HIS A 39 -8.61 12.37 -2.42
C HIS A 39 -9.41 11.21 -1.80
N LYS A 40 -9.77 11.34 -0.51
CA LYS A 40 -10.60 10.42 0.27
C LYS A 40 -9.98 9.06 0.53
N PHE A 41 -8.66 8.92 0.38
CA PHE A 41 -7.97 7.77 0.92
C PHE A 41 -7.94 7.84 2.44
N ARG A 42 -7.98 6.69 3.09
CA ARG A 42 -7.84 6.54 4.53
C ARG A 42 -6.52 5.87 4.84
N GLN A 43 -5.81 6.40 5.83
CA GLN A 43 -4.60 5.74 6.30
C GLN A 43 -5.00 4.45 7.02
N ALA A 44 -4.41 3.33 6.61
CA ALA A 44 -4.40 2.12 7.37
C ALA A 44 -3.21 2.12 8.34
N VAL A 45 -3.46 1.76 9.59
CA VAL A 45 -2.43 1.71 10.63
C VAL A 45 -1.73 0.36 10.71
N ASP A 46 -2.43 -0.70 10.28
CA ASP A 46 -1.94 -2.07 10.29
C ASP A 46 -2.62 -2.90 9.19
N THR A 47 -2.22 -4.17 9.07
CA THR A 47 -2.75 -5.06 8.04
C THR A 47 -4.23 -5.34 8.29
N SER A 48 -4.65 -5.48 9.55
CA SER A 48 -6.06 -5.72 9.92
C SER A 48 -6.99 -4.60 9.44
N ASP A 49 -6.52 -3.35 9.45
CA ASP A 49 -7.26 -2.22 8.91
C ASP A 49 -7.34 -2.26 7.36
N LEU A 50 -6.22 -2.53 6.68
CA LEU A 50 -6.21 -2.74 5.22
C LEU A 50 -7.24 -3.80 4.81
N PHE A 51 -7.33 -4.91 5.55
CA PHE A 51 -8.25 -6.00 5.24
C PHE A 51 -9.73 -5.63 5.32
N LYS A 52 -10.11 -4.85 6.33
CA LYS A 52 -11.48 -4.32 6.43
C LYS A 52 -11.80 -3.37 5.28
N GLN A 53 -10.79 -2.73 4.71
CA GLN A 53 -10.97 -1.79 3.62
C GLN A 53 -11.05 -2.51 2.27
N ILE A 54 -10.21 -3.51 1.99
CA ILE A 54 -10.16 -4.15 0.66
C ILE A 54 -11.35 -5.08 0.34
N THR A 55 -12.20 -5.40 1.30
CA THR A 55 -13.40 -6.26 1.08
C THR A 55 -14.61 -5.50 0.55
N GLN A 56 -14.52 -4.18 0.47
CA GLN A 56 -15.59 -3.27 0.03
C GLN A 56 -14.98 -2.10 -0.74
N PRO A 57 -15.75 -1.36 -1.56
CA PRO A 57 -15.27 -0.16 -2.23
C PRO A 57 -14.61 0.81 -1.25
N SER A 58 -13.32 1.07 -1.41
CA SER A 58 -12.52 1.84 -0.47
C SER A 58 -11.23 2.38 -1.10
N LYS A 59 -10.66 3.40 -0.47
CA LYS A 59 -9.36 3.95 -0.87
C LYS A 59 -8.49 3.96 0.37
N SER A 60 -7.39 3.24 0.33
CA SER A 60 -6.53 2.95 1.47
C SER A 60 -5.10 3.36 1.16
N PHE A 61 -4.40 3.90 2.15
CA PHE A 61 -2.95 4.02 2.06
C PHE A 61 -2.26 3.57 3.32
N PHE A 62 -1.03 3.08 3.17
CA PHE A 62 -0.18 2.67 4.29
C PHE A 62 1.18 3.34 4.18
N ILE A 63 1.70 3.84 5.30
CA ILE A 63 3.04 4.42 5.36
C ILE A 63 4.02 3.34 5.81
N ALA A 64 4.80 2.81 4.88
CA ALA A 64 5.92 1.94 5.16
C ALA A 64 7.09 2.77 5.69
N LYS A 65 7.58 2.42 6.88
CA LYS A 65 8.77 3.00 7.51
C LYS A 65 9.91 1.97 7.51
N GLU A 66 11.04 2.37 8.09
CA GLU A 66 12.30 1.63 8.28
C GLU A 66 12.20 0.12 8.57
N SER A 67 11.09 -0.34 9.17
CA SER A 67 10.72 -1.75 9.24
C SER A 67 9.38 -1.97 8.54
N LEU A 68 9.42 -2.16 7.21
CA LEU A 68 8.29 -2.77 6.50
C LEU A 68 8.02 -4.11 7.19
N SER A 69 6.87 -4.23 7.83
CA SER A 69 6.55 -5.48 8.51
C SER A 69 6.42 -6.60 7.47
N LYS A 70 6.84 -7.80 7.85
CA LYS A 70 6.63 -9.00 7.03
C LYS A 70 5.16 -9.11 6.61
N ASP A 71 4.23 -8.82 7.53
CA ASP A 71 2.78 -8.82 7.28
C ASP A 71 2.39 -7.90 6.10
N MET A 72 3.01 -6.70 5.99
CA MET A 72 2.73 -5.75 4.89
C MET A 72 3.39 -6.16 3.58
N TYR A 73 4.58 -6.74 3.63
CA TYR A 73 5.22 -7.30 2.45
C TYR A 73 4.42 -8.48 1.91
N ASP A 74 4.06 -9.43 2.77
CA ASP A 74 3.22 -10.59 2.44
C ASP A 74 1.86 -10.13 1.88
N PHE A 75 1.27 -9.06 2.42
CA PHE A 75 0.07 -8.45 1.86
C PHE A 75 0.28 -8.05 0.40
N ALA A 76 1.35 -7.30 0.08
CA ALA A 76 1.63 -6.87 -1.29
C ALA A 76 1.84 -8.06 -2.24
N VAL A 77 2.54 -9.11 -1.78
CA VAL A 77 2.76 -10.35 -2.54
C VAL A 77 1.44 -11.10 -2.80
N GLN A 78 0.56 -11.17 -1.81
CA GLN A 78 -0.66 -11.96 -1.87
C GLN A 78 -1.84 -11.23 -2.53
N TYR A 79 -1.89 -9.90 -2.44
CA TYR A 79 -3.00 -9.09 -2.96
C TYR A 79 -3.36 -9.39 -4.44
N PRO A 80 -2.40 -9.56 -5.37
CA PRO A 80 -2.69 -9.91 -6.77
C PRO A 80 -3.28 -11.30 -6.99
N THR A 81 -3.14 -12.22 -6.02
CA THR A 81 -3.63 -13.60 -6.12
C THR A 81 -5.14 -13.71 -5.94
N GLY A 82 -5.79 -12.65 -5.43
CA GLY A 82 -7.21 -12.68 -5.06
C GLY A 82 -7.48 -13.34 -3.70
N GLN A 83 -6.44 -13.73 -2.98
CA GLN A 83 -6.52 -14.30 -1.65
C GLN A 83 -5.40 -13.74 -0.78
N VAL A 84 -5.76 -13.13 0.35
CA VAL A 84 -4.79 -12.68 1.33
C VAL A 84 -5.04 -13.40 2.65
N GLU A 85 -4.05 -14.13 3.12
CA GLU A 85 -4.00 -14.76 4.43
C GLU A 85 -3.49 -13.77 5.47
N ILE A 86 -4.18 -13.76 6.61
CA ILE A 86 -3.99 -12.81 7.69
C ILE A 86 -3.94 -13.58 8.98
N TYR A 87 -2.95 -13.29 9.82
CA TYR A 87 -3.02 -13.71 11.21
C TYR A 87 -3.73 -12.65 12.05
N ASP A 88 -4.98 -12.92 12.43
CA ASP A 88 -5.72 -12.09 13.38
C ASP A 88 -5.12 -12.27 14.77
N LYS A 89 -4.32 -11.29 15.20
CA LYS A 89 -3.64 -11.30 16.50
C LYS A 89 -4.60 -11.23 17.68
N PHE A 90 -5.83 -10.73 17.49
CA PHE A 90 -6.83 -10.65 18.55
C PHE A 90 -7.55 -11.99 18.73
N ASN A 91 -7.99 -12.60 17.63
CA ASN A 91 -8.69 -13.88 17.65
C ASN A 91 -7.74 -15.10 17.62
N LEU A 92 -6.43 -14.87 17.50
CA LEU A 92 -5.36 -15.88 17.38
C LEU A 92 -5.65 -16.90 16.28
N LYS A 93 -6.11 -16.43 15.12
CA LYS A 93 -6.55 -17.27 14.00
C LYS A 93 -6.13 -16.70 12.66
N SER A 94 -5.73 -17.59 11.75
CA SER A 94 -5.60 -17.24 10.34
C SER A 94 -6.97 -17.04 9.71
N GLN A 95 -7.09 -16.02 8.87
CA GLN A 95 -8.26 -15.74 8.05
C GLN A 95 -7.81 -15.51 6.60
N ILE A 96 -8.57 -16.02 5.64
CA ILE A 96 -8.34 -15.76 4.21
C ILE A 96 -9.42 -14.78 3.75
N VAL A 97 -8.99 -13.70 3.13
CA VAL A 97 -9.85 -12.65 2.59
C VAL A 97 -9.68 -12.54 1.09
N THR A 98 -10.79 -12.36 0.37
CA THR A 98 -10.78 -12.08 -1.07
C THR A 98 -10.98 -10.58 -1.29
N PRO A 99 -10.01 -9.86 -1.86
CA PRO A 99 -10.17 -8.45 -2.20
C PRO A 99 -11.31 -8.23 -3.20
N SER A 100 -12.14 -7.22 -2.95
CA SER A 100 -13.04 -6.67 -3.97
C SER A 100 -12.27 -5.65 -4.78
N TYR A 101 -11.72 -6.02 -5.94
CA TYR A 101 -10.97 -5.06 -6.76
C TYR A 101 -11.83 -3.91 -7.29
N LYS A 102 -13.14 -4.10 -7.41
CA LYS A 102 -14.03 -3.05 -7.92
C LYS A 102 -14.06 -1.86 -6.95
N ASP A 103 -13.70 -0.68 -7.47
CA ASP A 103 -13.71 0.59 -6.74
C ASP A 103 -12.85 0.56 -5.45
N VAL A 104 -11.79 -0.26 -5.47
CA VAL A 104 -10.77 -0.32 -4.42
C VAL A 104 -9.44 0.23 -4.92
N ALA A 105 -8.76 1.01 -4.09
CA ALA A 105 -7.40 1.47 -4.33
C ALA A 105 -6.55 1.27 -3.09
N VAL A 106 -5.36 0.67 -3.24
CA VAL A 106 -4.39 0.49 -2.16
C VAL A 106 -3.07 1.11 -2.58
N VAL A 107 -2.58 2.07 -1.79
CA VAL A 107 -1.31 2.78 -2.06
C VAL A 107 -0.37 2.61 -0.88
N PHE A 108 0.84 2.12 -1.12
CA PHE A 108 1.92 2.19 -0.15
C PHE A 108 2.71 3.49 -0.35
N LEU A 109 3.02 4.17 0.75
CA LEU A 109 3.91 5.33 0.80
C LEU A 109 5.20 4.90 1.47
N ILE A 110 6.34 5.24 0.89
CA ILE A 110 7.66 4.93 1.47
C ILE A 110 8.67 6.01 1.11
N THR A 111 9.66 6.26 1.97
CA THR A 111 10.79 7.12 1.58
C THR A 111 11.81 6.33 0.73
N LYS A 112 12.62 7.02 -0.07
CA LYS A 112 13.74 6.39 -0.81
C LYS A 112 14.72 5.69 0.13
N ASP A 113 14.96 6.26 1.31
CA ASP A 113 15.86 5.71 2.33
C ASP A 113 15.27 4.44 2.96
N ASP A 114 13.99 4.46 3.36
CA ASP A 114 13.32 3.29 3.91
C ASP A 114 13.17 2.16 2.89
N LEU A 115 12.91 2.50 1.62
CA LEU A 115 12.86 1.51 0.54
C LEU A 115 14.19 0.78 0.39
N LYS A 116 15.31 1.52 0.42
CA LYS A 116 16.65 0.94 0.35
C LYS A 116 16.90 0.00 1.54
N LYS A 117 16.55 0.42 2.76
CA LYS A 117 16.70 -0.41 3.96
C LYS A 117 15.83 -1.66 3.90
N ALA A 118 14.59 -1.56 3.41
CA ALA A 118 13.72 -2.70 3.21
C ALA A 118 14.32 -3.71 2.21
N GLN A 119 14.91 -3.23 1.11
CA GLN A 119 15.60 -4.10 0.14
C GLN A 119 16.84 -4.77 0.74
N GLU A 120 17.64 -4.06 1.54
CA GLU A 120 18.78 -4.61 2.27
C GLU A 120 18.34 -5.68 3.29
N ALA A 121 17.15 -5.55 3.86
CA ALA A 121 16.52 -6.56 4.72
C ALA A 121 15.88 -7.73 3.95
N GLY A 122 15.93 -7.73 2.61
CA GLY A 122 15.41 -8.79 1.75
C GLY A 122 13.98 -8.59 1.25
N PHE A 123 13.34 -7.46 1.55
CA PHE A 123 12.01 -7.12 1.04
C PHE A 123 12.09 -6.45 -0.33
N MET A 124 11.90 -7.23 -1.39
CA MET A 124 11.90 -6.73 -2.78
C MET A 124 10.57 -6.08 -3.15
N LEU A 125 10.17 -5.01 -2.44
CA LEU A 125 8.84 -4.39 -2.59
C LEU A 125 8.55 -3.93 -4.03
N LEU A 126 9.55 -3.39 -4.74
CA LEU A 126 9.41 -2.94 -6.13
C LEU A 126 9.00 -4.07 -7.10
N GLU A 127 9.25 -5.33 -6.75
CA GLU A 127 8.86 -6.49 -7.56
C GLU A 127 7.44 -6.97 -7.28
N GLN A 128 6.81 -6.45 -6.20
CA GLN A 128 5.52 -6.91 -5.68
C GLN A 128 4.41 -5.84 -5.82
N VAL A 129 4.73 -4.70 -6.41
CA VAL A 129 3.82 -3.56 -6.59
C VAL A 129 3.60 -3.29 -8.07
N GLY A 130 2.46 -2.69 -8.39
CA GLY A 130 2.11 -2.32 -9.76
C GLY A 130 2.55 -0.89 -10.08
N ILE A 131 1.57 -0.01 -10.22
CA ILE A 131 1.82 1.39 -10.59
C ILE A 131 2.65 2.07 -9.51
N THR A 132 3.77 2.65 -9.94
CA THR A 132 4.70 3.34 -9.07
C THR A 132 4.81 4.82 -9.45
N TYR A 133 4.70 5.70 -8.46
CA TYR A 133 4.97 7.13 -8.58
C TYR A 133 6.24 7.50 -7.82
N GLN A 134 7.07 8.33 -8.43
CA GLN A 134 8.25 8.90 -7.81
C GLN A 134 8.48 10.31 -8.36
N ASN A 135 8.82 11.23 -7.47
CA ASN A 135 9.30 12.58 -7.80
C ASN A 135 10.84 12.66 -7.73
#